data_AF-A0A453BVH7-F1
#
_entry.id   AF-A0A453BVH7-F1
#
_cell.length_a   1.000
_cell.length_b   1.000
_cell.length_c   1.000
_cell.angle_alpha   90.00
_cell.angle_beta   90.00
_cell.angle_gamma   90.00
#
_symmetry.space_group_name_H-M   'P 1'
#
loop_
_entity.id
_entity.type
_entity.pdbx_description
1 polymer ?
#
loop_
_entity_poly.entity_id
_entity_poly.type
_entity_poly.pdbx_seq_one_letter_code
_entity_poly.pdbx_strand_id
1 'polypeptide(L)'
;MFFKDRIPTRFAVSGYIVLAAISTAAVPTIFPQLKWYLVLVCYLLAPAIAFCNSYGMGLTNLNLAPTYGKIALFIFASLVGSSDGGVIAGLAACGIIMSIACSAADLMQDFKCGYLTLSSPRSMFISQLTGVVLGCVIAPLTLWLFWVAFDIGDPDGEYKAPFAIIFREMAILGVEGVAALPQHCLEICCAFFLAALAINLLRDVTPASASRFIPIPMAMAVPFYIGAFFGVDMLIGTVILFVWQKLNRRGADDYAVAVASGLICGDGIWSIPSAVLSILRIDPPVCMAFRPSSAFSR
;
A
#
# COMPACT_ATOMS: atom_id res chain seq x y z
N MET A 1 2.90 21.75 25.76
CA MET A 1 3.78 22.15 24.64
C MET A 1 3.04 22.05 23.30
N PHE A 2 2.41 20.91 22.98
CA PHE A 2 1.70 20.66 21.72
C PHE A 2 0.74 21.78 21.24
N PHE A 3 -0.12 22.32 22.12
CA PHE A 3 -1.06 23.38 21.73
C PHE A 3 -0.41 24.76 21.49
N LYS A 4 0.80 25.00 22.00
CA LYS A 4 1.52 26.28 21.91
C LYS A 4 2.31 26.40 20.59
N ASP A 5 2.74 25.28 20.03
CA ASP A 5 3.51 25.18 18.78
C ASP A 5 2.66 24.76 17.57
N ARG A 6 1.41 25.23 17.51
CA ARG A 6 0.50 24.87 16.40
C ARG A 6 1.06 25.41 15.07
N ILE A 7 0.94 24.60 14.02
CA ILE A 7 1.31 25.00 12.66
C ILE A 7 0.25 25.99 12.16
N PRO A 8 0.64 27.19 11.68
CA PRO A 8 -0.33 28.16 11.17
C PRO A 8 -1.11 27.59 9.98
N THR A 9 -2.43 27.64 10.03
CA THR A 9 -3.29 27.15 8.93
C THR A 9 -2.99 27.87 7.61
N ARG A 10 -2.66 29.16 7.66
CA ARG A 10 -2.27 29.94 6.48
C ARG A 10 -1.05 29.34 5.77
N PHE A 11 -0.05 28.89 6.54
CA PHE A 11 1.15 28.26 6.02
C PHE A 11 0.85 26.90 5.36
N ALA A 12 -0.01 26.09 5.99
CA ALA A 12 -0.43 24.80 5.43
C ALA A 12 -1.22 24.98 4.13
N VAL A 13 -2.18 25.93 4.10
CA VAL A 13 -2.98 26.21 2.90
C VAL A 13 -2.13 26.78 1.77
N SER A 14 -1.22 27.73 2.07
CA SER A 14 -0.32 28.28 1.05
C SER A 14 0.63 27.21 0.50
N GLY A 15 1.18 26.36 1.39
CA GLY A 15 2.05 25.26 0.98
C GLY A 15 1.32 24.25 0.09
N TYR A 16 0.08 23.92 0.44
CA TYR A 16 -0.77 23.06 -0.37
C TYR A 16 -1.02 23.63 -1.78
N ILE A 17 -1.43 24.90 -1.87
CA ILE A 17 -1.72 25.55 -3.15
C ILE A 17 -0.47 25.58 -4.04
N VAL A 18 0.69 25.94 -3.49
CA VAL A 18 1.94 26.01 -4.24
C VAL A 18 2.36 24.63 -4.73
N LEU A 19 2.35 23.61 -3.87
CA LEU A 19 2.74 22.24 -4.24
C LEU A 19 1.74 21.61 -5.23
N ALA A 20 0.45 21.87 -5.06
CA ALA A 20 -0.58 21.44 -6.02
C ALA A 20 -0.38 22.09 -7.39
N ALA A 21 -0.03 23.37 -7.44
CA ALA A 21 0.27 24.07 -8.69
C ALA A 21 1.51 23.49 -9.39
N ILE A 22 2.59 23.25 -8.63
CA ILE A 22 3.82 22.61 -9.15
C ILE A 22 3.50 21.23 -9.71
N SER A 23 2.77 20.40 -8.97
CA SER A 23 2.39 19.06 -9.41
C SER A 23 1.47 19.10 -10.63
N THR A 24 0.53 20.03 -10.69
CA THR A 24 -0.36 20.23 -11.85
C THR A 24 0.41 20.57 -13.13
N ALA A 25 1.54 21.27 -13.00
CA ALA A 25 2.43 21.57 -14.13
C ALA A 25 3.39 20.41 -14.46
N ALA A 26 3.91 19.70 -13.45
CA ALA A 26 4.94 18.67 -13.62
C ALA A 26 4.38 17.30 -14.00
N VAL A 27 3.25 16.87 -13.46
CA VAL A 27 2.70 15.53 -13.74
C VAL A 27 2.42 15.31 -15.23
N PRO A 28 1.84 16.26 -15.99
CA PRO A 28 1.60 16.07 -17.42
C PRO A 28 2.87 15.94 -18.27
N THR A 29 4.03 16.39 -17.78
CA THR A 29 5.30 16.20 -18.52
C THR A 29 5.83 14.78 -18.38
N ILE A 30 5.48 14.09 -17.28
CA ILE A 30 5.83 12.69 -17.02
C ILE A 30 4.78 11.76 -17.65
N PHE A 31 3.49 12.10 -17.49
CA PHE A 31 2.36 11.33 -18.00
C PHE A 31 1.49 12.20 -18.93
N PRO A 32 1.83 12.31 -20.23
CA PRO A 32 1.12 13.18 -21.17
C PRO A 32 -0.38 12.89 -21.30
N GLN A 33 -0.79 11.64 -21.02
CA GLN A 33 -2.18 11.19 -21.04
C GLN A 33 -3.01 11.84 -19.92
N LEU A 34 -2.39 12.23 -18.81
CA LEU A 34 -3.05 12.91 -17.71
C LEU A 34 -2.90 14.44 -17.88
N LYS A 35 -3.85 15.04 -18.60
CA LYS A 35 -3.86 16.49 -18.86
C LYS A 35 -3.92 17.31 -17.56
N TRP A 36 -3.33 18.49 -17.57
CA TRP A 36 -3.21 19.37 -16.40
C TRP A 36 -4.53 19.62 -15.66
N TYR A 37 -5.65 19.77 -16.38
CA TYR A 37 -6.95 20.01 -15.76
C TYR A 37 -7.45 18.81 -14.96
N LEU A 38 -7.10 17.58 -15.34
CA LEU A 38 -7.43 16.36 -14.60
C LEU A 38 -6.61 16.27 -13.31
N VAL A 39 -5.33 16.65 -13.38
CA VAL A 39 -4.46 16.77 -12.19
C VAL A 39 -5.02 17.81 -11.23
N LEU A 40 -5.46 18.96 -11.75
CA LEU A 40 -6.08 20.00 -10.94
C LEU A 40 -7.34 19.49 -10.23
N VAL A 41 -8.21 18.74 -10.92
CA VAL A 41 -9.39 18.12 -10.30
C VAL A 41 -9.00 17.14 -9.20
N CYS A 42 -7.94 16.34 -9.38
CA CYS A 42 -7.42 15.48 -8.30
C CYS A 42 -7.07 16.30 -7.05
N TYR A 43 -6.36 17.42 -7.21
CA TYR A 43 -6.03 18.31 -6.09
C TYR A 43 -7.23 19.06 -5.54
N LEU A 44 -8.27 19.35 -6.30
CA LEU A 44 -9.50 19.93 -5.75
C LEU A 44 -10.26 18.94 -4.86
N LEU A 45 -10.29 17.65 -5.24
CA LEU A 45 -10.96 16.60 -4.49
C LEU A 45 -10.14 16.05 -3.32
N ALA A 46 -8.81 16.16 -3.41
CA ALA A 46 -7.87 15.58 -2.46
C ALA A 46 -8.10 15.96 -0.99
N PRO A 47 -8.40 17.22 -0.59
CA PRO A 47 -8.63 17.56 0.81
C PRO A 47 -9.86 16.85 1.41
N ALA A 48 -10.94 16.72 0.62
CA ALA A 48 -12.14 16.02 1.07
C ALA A 48 -11.86 14.52 1.26
N ILE A 49 -11.17 13.91 0.30
CA ILE A 49 -10.77 12.49 0.37
C ILE A 49 -9.81 12.26 1.55
N ALA A 50 -8.79 13.11 1.70
CA ALA A 50 -7.83 13.04 2.78
C ALA A 50 -8.49 13.15 4.16
N PHE A 51 -9.47 14.06 4.31
CA PHE A 51 -10.25 14.18 5.53
C PHE A 51 -11.03 12.90 5.85
N CYS A 52 -11.80 12.38 4.87
CA CYS A 52 -12.58 11.16 5.05
C CYS A 52 -11.68 9.96 5.40
N ASN A 53 -10.55 9.79 4.71
CA ASN A 53 -9.61 8.71 4.97
C ASN A 53 -8.95 8.84 6.34
N SER A 54 -8.48 10.03 6.71
CA SER A 54 -7.84 10.26 8.01
C SER A 54 -8.82 10.03 9.15
N TYR A 55 -10.07 10.51 9.01
CA TYR A 55 -11.12 10.25 10.00
C TYR A 55 -11.42 8.76 10.13
N GLY A 56 -11.57 8.06 9.01
CA GLY A 56 -11.77 6.61 8.98
C GLY A 56 -10.64 5.86 9.67
N MET A 57 -9.38 6.19 9.33
CA MET A 57 -8.20 5.61 9.97
C MET A 57 -8.16 5.91 11.48
N GLY A 58 -8.60 7.09 11.90
CA GLY A 58 -8.67 7.44 13.33
C GLY A 58 -9.63 6.56 14.12
N LEU A 59 -10.73 6.10 13.51
CA LEU A 59 -11.74 5.24 14.12
C LEU A 59 -11.41 3.75 14.02
N THR A 60 -10.92 3.30 12.87
CA THR A 60 -10.75 1.86 12.57
C THR A 60 -9.30 1.39 12.66
N ASN A 61 -8.35 2.33 12.78
CA ASN A 61 -6.92 2.07 12.65
C ASN A 61 -6.52 1.43 11.30
N LEU A 62 -7.36 1.59 10.27
CA LEU A 62 -7.13 1.07 8.93
C LEU A 62 -7.04 2.22 7.92
N ASN A 63 -5.92 2.28 7.20
CA ASN A 63 -5.73 3.26 6.12
C ASN A 63 -6.36 2.73 4.82
N LEU A 64 -7.41 3.39 4.34
CA LEU A 64 -8.17 3.00 3.14
C LEU A 64 -7.73 3.78 1.89
N ALA A 65 -6.56 4.43 1.92
CA ALA A 65 -6.01 5.15 0.76
C ALA A 65 -6.02 4.35 -0.55
N PRO A 66 -5.69 3.05 -0.57
CA PRO A 66 -5.76 2.26 -1.81
C PRO A 66 -7.18 2.18 -2.40
N THR A 67 -8.22 2.21 -1.56
CA THR A 67 -9.62 2.18 -2.01
C THR A 67 -9.98 3.50 -2.69
N TYR A 68 -9.62 4.64 -2.08
CA TYR A 68 -9.84 5.95 -2.70
C TYR A 68 -9.03 6.12 -4.00
N GLY A 69 -7.80 5.60 -4.03
CA GLY A 69 -6.98 5.52 -5.24
C GLY A 69 -7.68 4.75 -6.35
N LYS A 70 -8.24 3.57 -6.06
CA LYS A 70 -8.99 2.76 -7.03
C LYS A 70 -10.27 3.45 -7.53
N ILE A 71 -10.97 4.19 -6.68
CA ILE A 71 -12.12 4.99 -7.13
C ILE A 71 -11.66 6.05 -8.14
N ALA A 72 -10.60 6.79 -7.83
CA ALA A 72 -10.03 7.76 -8.75
C ALA A 72 -9.56 7.08 -10.06
N LEU A 73 -8.92 5.92 -9.95
CA LEU A 73 -8.50 5.10 -11.09
C LEU A 73 -9.67 4.87 -12.04
N PHE A 74 -10.80 4.33 -11.57
CA PHE A 74 -11.96 4.06 -12.41
C PHE A 74 -12.55 5.33 -13.04
N ILE A 75 -12.65 6.42 -12.28
CA ILE A 75 -13.20 7.69 -12.78
C ILE A 75 -12.30 8.30 -13.87
N PHE A 76 -11.00 8.42 -13.62
CA PHE A 76 -10.09 9.06 -14.57
C PHE A 76 -9.77 8.16 -15.77
N ALA A 77 -9.71 6.83 -15.57
CA ALA A 77 -9.56 5.88 -16.66
C ALA A 77 -10.75 5.95 -17.63
N SER A 78 -11.99 5.91 -17.11
CA SER A 78 -13.20 6.02 -17.93
C SER A 78 -13.34 7.39 -18.59
N LEU A 79 -13.00 8.48 -17.90
CA LEU A 79 -13.12 9.85 -18.41
C LEU A 79 -12.19 10.13 -19.58
N VAL A 80 -10.97 9.58 -19.57
CA VAL A 80 -10.01 9.72 -20.67
C VAL A 80 -10.30 8.74 -21.80
N GLY A 81 -10.78 7.53 -21.47
CA GLY A 81 -11.15 6.53 -22.46
C GLY A 81 -9.97 5.83 -23.13
N SER A 82 -10.24 4.83 -23.96
CA SER A 82 -9.21 3.95 -24.55
C SER A 82 -8.33 4.67 -25.58
N SER A 83 -8.92 5.58 -26.35
CA SER A 83 -8.23 6.26 -27.47
C SER A 83 -7.12 7.21 -27.00
N ASP A 84 -7.29 7.80 -25.81
CA ASP A 84 -6.41 8.85 -25.29
C ASP A 84 -5.47 8.33 -24.18
N GLY A 85 -5.39 7.01 -24.01
CA GLY A 85 -4.49 6.38 -23.03
C GLY A 85 -5.04 6.39 -21.59
N GLY A 86 -6.33 6.16 -21.42
CA GLY A 86 -7.02 6.18 -20.12
C GLY A 86 -6.43 5.24 -19.06
N VAL A 87 -5.80 4.13 -19.45
CA VAL A 87 -5.09 3.24 -18.51
C VAL A 87 -3.98 3.99 -17.76
N ILE A 88 -3.13 4.72 -18.49
CA ILE A 88 -2.01 5.46 -17.90
C ILE A 88 -2.53 6.64 -17.09
N ALA A 89 -3.52 7.37 -17.62
CA ALA A 89 -4.12 8.51 -16.93
C ALA A 89 -4.80 8.09 -15.60
N GLY A 90 -5.54 6.98 -15.62
CA GLY A 90 -6.19 6.42 -14.44
C GLY A 90 -5.19 5.95 -13.37
N LEU A 91 -4.11 5.26 -13.78
CA LEU A 91 -3.04 4.84 -12.88
C LEU A 91 -2.30 6.04 -12.26
N ALA A 92 -2.01 7.08 -13.05
CA ALA A 92 -1.36 8.29 -12.55
C ALA A 92 -2.26 9.05 -11.57
N ALA A 93 -3.56 9.21 -11.89
CA ALA A 93 -4.54 9.85 -11.00
C ALA A 93 -4.74 9.05 -9.70
N CYS A 94 -4.77 7.71 -9.80
CA CYS A 94 -4.78 6.80 -8.66
C CYS A 94 -3.59 7.07 -7.74
N GLY A 95 -2.37 7.15 -8.31
CA GLY A 95 -1.16 7.44 -7.56
C GLY A 95 -1.23 8.75 -6.79
N ILE A 96 -1.74 9.82 -7.41
CA ILE A 96 -1.91 11.12 -6.77
C ILE A 96 -2.87 11.04 -5.58
N ILE A 97 -4.09 10.53 -5.80
CA ILE A 97 -5.13 10.46 -4.76
C ILE A 97 -4.70 9.52 -3.63
N MET A 98 -4.15 8.35 -3.96
CA MET A 98 -3.67 7.39 -2.98
C MET A 98 -2.55 7.98 -2.13
N SER A 99 -1.56 8.64 -2.74
CA SER A 99 -0.44 9.24 -2.01
C SER A 99 -0.91 10.32 -1.04
N ILE A 100 -1.81 11.21 -1.48
CA ILE A 100 -2.34 12.28 -0.62
C ILE A 100 -3.17 11.69 0.54
N ALA A 101 -4.07 10.75 0.24
CA ALA A 101 -4.91 10.13 1.25
C ALA A 101 -4.09 9.34 2.28
N CYS A 102 -3.04 8.63 1.83
CA CYS A 102 -2.15 7.87 2.70
C CYS A 102 -1.36 8.81 3.61
N SER A 103 -0.63 9.76 3.02
CA SER A 103 0.22 10.68 3.79
C SER A 103 -0.57 11.54 4.78
N ALA A 104 -1.79 11.95 4.43
CA ALA A 104 -2.64 12.70 5.36
C ALA A 104 -3.06 11.86 6.58
N ALA A 105 -3.41 10.59 6.36
CA ALA A 105 -3.84 9.69 7.41
C ALA A 105 -2.67 9.28 8.32
N ASP A 106 -1.50 9.01 7.75
CA ASP A 106 -0.28 8.70 8.50
C ASP A 106 0.18 9.92 9.32
N LEU A 107 0.17 11.12 8.73
CA LEU A 107 0.52 12.36 9.43
C LEU A 107 -0.46 12.65 10.60
N MET A 108 -1.73 12.30 10.46
CA MET A 108 -2.70 12.39 11.55
C MET A 108 -2.36 11.43 12.71
N GLN A 109 -1.95 10.19 12.41
CA GLN A 109 -1.49 9.26 13.44
C GLN A 109 -0.22 9.73 14.13
N ASP A 110 0.73 10.29 13.37
CA ASP A 110 1.93 10.85 13.95
C ASP A 110 1.60 12.01 14.88
N PHE A 111 0.70 12.91 14.49
CA PHE A 111 0.28 14.01 15.37
C PHE A 111 -0.46 13.51 16.62
N LYS A 112 -1.23 12.43 16.51
CA LYS A 112 -1.84 11.76 17.66
C LYS A 112 -0.77 11.18 18.58
N CYS A 113 0.23 10.51 18.05
CA CYS A 113 1.38 10.02 18.80
C CYS A 113 2.12 11.17 19.50
N GLY A 114 2.45 12.23 18.76
CA GLY A 114 3.10 13.43 19.28
C GLY A 114 2.29 14.14 20.37
N TYR A 115 0.96 14.10 20.29
CA TYR A 115 0.07 14.59 21.34
C TYR A 115 0.18 13.75 22.62
N LEU A 116 0.20 12.42 22.50
CA LEU A 116 0.31 11.48 23.62
C LEU A 116 1.70 11.53 24.28
N THR A 117 2.77 11.70 23.50
CA THR A 117 4.15 11.81 24.00
C THR A 117 4.52 13.23 24.43
N LEU A 118 3.59 14.18 24.32
CA LEU A 118 3.81 15.62 24.57
C LEU A 118 4.95 16.24 23.74
N SER A 119 5.29 15.61 22.61
CA SER A 119 6.30 16.09 21.67
C SER A 119 5.83 17.35 20.93
N SER A 120 6.76 18.12 20.38
CA SER A 120 6.42 19.35 19.66
C SER A 120 5.92 19.06 18.23
N PRO A 121 4.73 19.56 17.81
CA PRO A 121 4.22 19.37 16.45
C PRO A 121 5.15 19.93 15.37
N ARG A 122 5.87 21.02 15.67
CA ARG A 122 6.82 21.64 14.74
C ARG A 122 8.03 20.75 14.47
N SER A 123 8.62 20.17 15.51
CA SER A 123 9.73 19.24 15.31
C SER A 123 9.28 18.02 14.53
N MET A 124 8.09 17.49 14.82
CA MET A 124 7.52 16.36 14.08
C MET A 124 7.31 16.70 12.59
N PHE A 125 6.77 17.88 12.29
CA PHE A 125 6.59 18.34 10.91
C PHE A 125 7.92 18.54 10.17
N ILE A 126 8.94 19.09 10.83
CA ILE A 126 10.29 19.25 10.24
C ILE A 126 10.92 17.88 9.98
N SER A 127 10.78 16.93 10.90
CA SER A 127 11.25 15.55 10.71
C SER A 127 10.55 14.89 9.52
N GLN A 128 9.24 15.05 9.40
CA GLN A 128 8.49 14.53 8.26
C GLN A 128 8.91 15.18 6.94
N LEU A 129 9.11 16.50 6.92
CA LEU A 129 9.59 17.19 5.72
C LEU A 129 10.98 16.69 5.31
N THR A 130 11.87 16.49 6.29
CA THR A 130 13.20 15.92 6.05
C THR A 130 13.11 14.51 5.49
N GLY A 131 12.24 13.68 6.07
CA GLY A 131 11.96 12.32 5.59
C GLY A 131 11.44 12.29 4.16
N VAL A 132 10.51 13.19 3.81
CA VAL A 132 9.98 13.33 2.44
C VAL A 132 11.09 13.74 1.47
N VAL A 133 11.91 14.73 1.81
CA VAL A 133 13.02 15.18 0.94
C VAL A 133 14.02 14.05 0.69
N LEU A 134 14.41 13.32 1.74
CA LEU A 134 15.28 12.15 1.61
C LEU A 134 14.60 11.05 0.78
N GLY A 135 13.31 10.79 1.01
CA GLY A 135 12.51 9.82 0.26
C GLY A 135 12.43 10.14 -1.23
N CYS A 136 12.29 11.41 -1.61
CA CYS A 136 12.28 11.85 -3.01
C CYS A 136 13.60 11.56 -3.75
N VAL A 137 14.71 11.37 -3.03
CA VAL A 137 16.01 11.03 -3.62
C VAL A 137 16.28 9.53 -3.51
N ILE A 138 16.13 8.96 -2.31
CA ILE A 138 16.49 7.56 -2.03
C ILE A 138 15.54 6.61 -2.76
N ALA A 139 14.22 6.84 -2.70
CA ALA A 139 13.24 5.92 -3.29
C ALA A 139 13.42 5.70 -4.81
N PRO A 140 13.54 6.75 -5.67
CA PRO A 140 13.75 6.54 -7.09
C PRO A 140 15.14 5.96 -7.40
N LEU A 141 16.18 6.29 -6.62
CA LEU A 141 17.51 5.69 -6.80
C LEU A 141 17.52 4.20 -6.45
N THR A 142 16.86 3.81 -5.37
CA THR A 142 16.68 2.40 -5.03
C THR A 142 15.85 1.70 -6.09
N LEU A 143 14.72 2.27 -6.54
CA LEU A 143 13.93 1.67 -7.62
C LEU A 143 14.77 1.51 -8.89
N TRP A 144 15.57 2.51 -9.26
CA TRP A 144 16.47 2.45 -10.41
C TRP A 144 17.54 1.35 -10.26
N LEU A 145 18.11 1.20 -9.07
CA LEU A 145 19.07 0.13 -8.76
C LEU A 145 18.45 -1.25 -9.03
N PHE A 146 17.26 -1.50 -8.49
CA PHE A 146 16.56 -2.76 -8.69
C PHE A 146 16.16 -2.96 -10.15
N TRP A 147 15.73 -1.90 -10.82
CA TRP A 147 15.32 -1.93 -12.23
C TRP A 147 16.46 -2.31 -13.17
N VAL A 148 17.70 -1.95 -12.83
CA VAL A 148 18.91 -2.32 -13.58
C VAL A 148 19.45 -3.69 -13.14
N ALA A 149 19.32 -4.04 -11.86
CA ALA A 149 19.87 -5.27 -11.28
C ALA A 149 19.04 -6.52 -11.58
N PHE A 150 17.72 -6.39 -11.65
CA PHE A 150 16.77 -7.50 -11.75
C PHE A 150 15.72 -7.23 -12.82
N ASP A 151 15.18 -8.29 -13.42
CA ASP A 151 14.07 -8.19 -14.36
C ASP A 151 12.73 -8.05 -13.60
N ILE A 152 12.45 -6.84 -13.14
CA ILE A 152 11.26 -6.54 -12.34
C ILE A 152 10.00 -6.74 -13.18
N GLY A 153 9.11 -7.61 -12.70
CA GLY A 153 7.82 -7.87 -13.35
C GLY A 153 7.81 -9.09 -14.27
N ASP A 154 8.95 -9.77 -14.47
CA ASP A 154 8.97 -11.09 -15.10
C ASP A 154 8.14 -12.09 -14.26
N PRO A 155 7.11 -12.75 -14.83
CA PRO A 155 6.33 -13.78 -14.14
C PRO A 155 7.17 -14.95 -13.60
N ASP A 156 8.31 -15.25 -14.22
CA ASP A 156 9.22 -16.33 -13.83
C ASP A 156 10.43 -15.83 -13.02
N GLY A 157 10.57 -14.51 -12.88
CA GLY A 157 11.62 -13.85 -12.11
C GLY A 157 11.40 -13.86 -10.60
N GLU A 158 12.43 -13.48 -9.85
CA GLU A 158 12.41 -13.35 -8.40
C GLU A 158 11.53 -12.17 -7.94
N TYR A 159 11.65 -11.03 -8.61
CA TYR A 159 10.93 -9.79 -8.28
C TYR A 159 9.67 -9.61 -9.13
N LYS A 160 8.67 -10.45 -8.87
CA LYS A 160 7.35 -10.34 -9.52
C LYS A 160 6.65 -9.06 -9.07
N ALA A 161 5.89 -8.45 -9.98
CA ALA A 161 5.12 -7.22 -9.70
C ALA A 161 3.59 -7.49 -9.67
N PRO A 162 3.08 -8.32 -8.74
CA PRO A 162 1.67 -8.75 -8.74
C PRO A 162 0.71 -7.57 -8.58
N PHE A 163 1.06 -6.58 -7.77
CA PHE A 163 0.27 -5.35 -7.62
C PHE A 163 0.18 -4.56 -8.93
N ALA A 164 1.27 -4.46 -9.71
CA ALA A 164 1.27 -3.70 -10.96
C ALA A 164 0.30 -4.31 -11.98
N ILE A 165 0.28 -5.64 -12.09
CA ILE A 165 -0.66 -6.37 -12.95
C ILE A 165 -2.10 -6.07 -12.52
N ILE A 166 -2.40 -6.19 -11.23
CA ILE A 166 -3.77 -6.02 -10.74
C ILE A 166 -4.26 -4.57 -10.95
N PHE A 167 -3.42 -3.56 -10.68
CA PHE A 167 -3.80 -2.18 -10.92
C PHE A 167 -3.94 -1.87 -12.42
N ARG A 168 -3.12 -2.48 -13.28
CA ARG A 168 -3.26 -2.38 -14.75
C ARG A 168 -4.60 -2.96 -15.21
N GLU A 169 -4.96 -4.16 -14.76
CA GLU A 169 -6.24 -4.79 -15.12
C GLU A 169 -7.44 -3.98 -14.60
N MET A 170 -7.35 -3.40 -13.39
CA MET A 170 -8.36 -2.46 -12.90
C MET A 170 -8.48 -1.22 -13.78
N ALA A 171 -7.36 -0.72 -14.30
CA ALA A 171 -7.36 0.46 -15.17
C ALA A 171 -7.96 0.14 -16.54
N ILE A 172 -7.66 -1.02 -17.11
CA ILE A 172 -8.31 -1.53 -18.33
C ILE A 172 -9.81 -1.68 -18.10
N LEU A 173 -10.22 -2.26 -16.97
CA LEU A 173 -11.62 -2.37 -16.59
C LEU A 173 -12.31 -1.01 -16.46
N GLY A 174 -11.59 0.01 -15.96
CA GLY A 174 -12.10 1.37 -15.91
C GLY A 174 -12.32 2.00 -17.28
N VAL A 175 -11.53 1.59 -18.28
CA VAL A 175 -11.63 2.07 -19.65
C VAL A 175 -12.71 1.34 -20.45
N GLU A 176 -12.66 0.00 -20.44
CA GLU A 176 -13.53 -0.86 -21.26
C GLU A 176 -14.89 -1.12 -20.60
N GLY A 177 -15.01 -0.81 -19.31
CA GLY A 177 -16.20 -1.00 -18.52
C GLY A 177 -16.43 -2.45 -18.10
N VAL A 178 -17.51 -2.66 -17.35
CA VAL A 178 -17.86 -3.95 -16.73
C VAL A 178 -18.05 -5.09 -17.75
N ALA A 179 -18.27 -4.76 -19.03
CA ALA A 179 -18.38 -5.74 -20.11
C ALA A 179 -17.06 -6.45 -20.45
N ALA A 180 -15.91 -5.88 -20.05
CA ALA A 180 -14.60 -6.52 -20.21
C ALA A 180 -14.32 -7.62 -19.17
N LEU A 181 -15.17 -7.76 -18.14
CA LEU A 181 -15.00 -8.81 -17.15
C LEU A 181 -15.29 -10.19 -17.75
N PRO A 182 -14.53 -11.23 -17.35
CA PRO A 182 -14.85 -12.61 -17.70
C PRO A 182 -16.30 -12.98 -17.35
N GLN A 183 -16.89 -13.87 -18.14
CA GLN A 183 -18.24 -14.38 -17.86
C GLN A 183 -18.31 -14.94 -16.42
N HIS A 184 -19.41 -14.66 -15.73
CA HIS A 184 -19.65 -15.00 -14.32
C HIS A 184 -18.74 -14.33 -13.27
N CYS A 185 -17.82 -13.44 -13.65
CA CYS A 185 -16.93 -12.78 -12.68
C CYS A 185 -17.72 -12.01 -11.60
N LEU A 186 -18.73 -11.22 -12.02
CA LEU A 186 -19.57 -10.49 -11.07
C LEU A 186 -20.38 -11.40 -10.15
N GLU A 187 -20.90 -12.52 -10.67
CA GLU A 187 -21.65 -13.50 -9.89
C GLU A 187 -20.76 -14.11 -8.81
N ILE A 188 -19.52 -14.46 -9.17
CA ILE A 188 -18.50 -14.98 -8.26
C ILE A 188 -18.13 -13.91 -7.22
N CYS A 189 -17.90 -12.66 -7.63
CA CYS A 189 -17.62 -11.55 -6.71
C CYS A 189 -18.76 -11.34 -5.70
N CYS A 190 -20.01 -11.33 -6.17
CA CYS A 190 -21.19 -11.22 -5.30
C CYS A 190 -21.31 -12.40 -4.35
N ALA A 191 -21.08 -13.63 -4.83
CA ALA A 191 -21.13 -14.83 -3.99
C ALA A 191 -20.07 -14.78 -2.88
N PHE A 192 -18.82 -14.45 -3.21
CA PHE A 192 -17.75 -14.31 -2.21
C PHE A 192 -17.98 -13.12 -1.27
N PHE A 193 -18.55 -12.01 -1.76
CA PHE A 193 -18.91 -10.88 -0.92
C PHE A 193 -19.98 -11.27 0.10
N LEU A 194 -21.05 -11.94 -0.33
CA LEU A 194 -22.11 -12.43 0.56
C LEU A 194 -21.59 -13.50 1.53
N ALA A 195 -20.73 -14.40 1.07
CA ALA A 195 -20.08 -15.39 1.93
C ALA A 195 -19.18 -14.72 2.99
N ALA A 196 -18.37 -13.74 2.58
CA ALA A 196 -17.52 -12.99 3.50
C ALA A 196 -18.35 -12.19 4.51
N LEU A 197 -19.46 -11.57 4.07
CA LEU A 197 -20.40 -10.87 4.94
C LEU A 197 -21.02 -11.84 5.95
N ALA A 198 -21.48 -13.00 5.50
CA ALA A 198 -22.07 -14.03 6.37
C ALA A 198 -21.05 -14.57 7.38
N ILE A 199 -19.80 -14.82 6.97
CA ILE A 199 -18.73 -15.28 7.87
C ILE A 199 -18.42 -14.22 8.94
N ASN A 200 -18.29 -12.96 8.56
CA ASN A 200 -18.04 -11.88 9.52
C ASN A 200 -19.23 -11.69 10.46
N LEU A 201 -20.47 -11.74 9.96
CA LEU A 201 -21.67 -11.64 10.80
C LEU A 201 -21.77 -12.81 11.78
N LEU A 202 -21.47 -14.03 11.33
CA LEU A 202 -21.43 -15.21 12.19
C LEU A 202 -20.36 -15.06 13.28
N ARG A 203 -19.19 -14.50 12.93
CA ARG A 203 -18.12 -14.20 13.89
C ARG A 203 -18.56 -13.19 14.96
N ASP A 204 -19.29 -12.16 14.58
CA ASP A 204 -19.71 -11.10 15.49
C ASP A 204 -20.87 -11.52 16.41
N VAL A 205 -21.74 -12.42 15.95
CA VAL A 205 -22.87 -12.94 16.74
C VAL A 205 -22.47 -14.11 17.65
N THR A 206 -21.40 -14.85 17.30
CA THR A 206 -20.97 -16.02 18.09
C THR A 206 -20.18 -15.63 19.35
N PRO A 207 -20.30 -16.42 20.44
CA PRO A 207 -19.51 -16.20 21.66
C PRO A 207 -17.99 -16.23 21.39
N ALA A 208 -17.23 -15.46 22.18
CA ALA A 208 -15.77 -15.30 22.02
C ALA A 208 -14.97 -16.62 22.00
N SER A 209 -15.50 -17.69 22.60
CA SER A 209 -14.89 -19.02 22.58
C SER A 209 -14.97 -19.72 21.22
N ALA A 210 -16.06 -19.50 20.46
CA ALA A 210 -16.26 -20.04 19.13
C ALA A 210 -15.77 -19.09 18.03
N SER A 211 -15.91 -17.79 18.21
CA SER A 211 -15.52 -16.78 17.22
C SER A 211 -14.02 -16.73 16.94
N ARG A 212 -13.19 -17.26 17.86
CA ARG A 212 -11.74 -17.41 17.68
C ARG A 212 -11.36 -18.39 16.56
N PHE A 213 -12.23 -19.34 16.24
CA PHE A 213 -11.98 -20.35 15.20
C PHE A 213 -12.56 -19.96 13.84
N ILE A 214 -13.36 -18.89 13.78
CA ILE A 214 -13.95 -18.41 12.54
C ILE A 214 -12.90 -17.60 11.79
N PRO A 215 -12.57 -17.97 10.52
CA PRO A 215 -11.56 -17.28 9.76
C PRO A 215 -11.99 -15.84 9.44
N ILE A 216 -11.00 -14.97 9.25
CA ILE A 216 -11.23 -13.59 8.84
C ILE A 216 -11.03 -13.54 7.32
N PRO A 217 -12.10 -13.38 6.50
CA PRO A 217 -11.99 -13.41 5.04
C PRO A 217 -10.98 -12.40 4.49
N MET A 218 -10.89 -11.22 5.11
CA MET A 218 -9.90 -10.19 4.73
C MET A 218 -8.46 -10.68 4.89
N ALA A 219 -8.14 -11.39 5.98
CA ALA A 219 -6.80 -11.93 6.20
C ALA A 219 -6.48 -13.06 5.22
N MET A 220 -7.49 -13.90 4.89
CA MET A 220 -7.34 -14.96 3.90
C MET A 220 -7.07 -14.42 2.50
N ALA A 221 -7.61 -13.25 2.13
CA ALA A 221 -7.45 -12.68 0.80
C ALA A 221 -6.01 -12.17 0.51
N VAL A 222 -5.24 -11.82 1.53
CA VAL A 222 -3.90 -11.20 1.35
C VAL A 222 -2.91 -12.14 0.65
N PRO A 223 -2.73 -13.41 1.07
CA PRO A 223 -1.85 -14.34 0.35
C PRO A 223 -2.29 -14.64 -1.09
N PHE A 224 -3.59 -14.60 -1.40
CA PHE A 224 -4.05 -14.75 -2.79
C PHE A 224 -3.64 -13.57 -3.67
N TYR A 225 -3.47 -12.39 -3.07
CA TYR A 225 -3.07 -11.18 -3.79
C TYR A 225 -1.55 -11.10 -3.99
N ILE A 226 -0.77 -11.43 -2.95
CA ILE A 226 0.70 -11.23 -2.93
C ILE A 226 1.43 -12.50 -3.40
N GLY A 227 0.95 -13.67 -3.00
CA GLY A 227 1.58 -14.96 -3.24
C GLY A 227 1.57 -15.87 -2.02
N ALA A 228 1.72 -17.17 -2.25
CA ALA A 228 1.68 -18.17 -1.18
C ALA A 228 2.81 -18.01 -0.15
N PHE A 229 3.97 -17.46 -0.55
CA PHE A 229 5.09 -17.19 0.35
C PHE A 229 4.67 -16.29 1.53
N PHE A 230 3.87 -15.25 1.26
CA PHE A 230 3.38 -14.33 2.29
C PHE A 230 2.51 -15.05 3.34
N GLY A 231 1.74 -16.07 2.90
CA GLY A 231 0.96 -16.91 3.81
C GLY A 231 1.84 -17.77 4.73
N VAL A 232 2.96 -18.29 4.21
CA VAL A 232 3.95 -19.05 4.99
C VAL A 232 4.63 -18.15 6.02
N ASP A 233 5.03 -16.95 5.62
CA ASP A 233 5.68 -15.97 6.51
C ASP A 233 4.75 -15.55 7.65
N MET A 234 3.47 -15.29 7.36
CA MET A 234 2.47 -15.00 8.39
C MET A 234 2.29 -16.17 9.37
N LEU A 235 2.31 -17.41 8.89
CA LEU A 235 2.21 -18.59 9.74
C LEU A 235 3.43 -18.68 10.68
N ILE A 236 4.64 -18.54 10.15
CA ILE A 236 5.88 -18.56 10.93
C ILE A 236 5.86 -17.44 11.98
N GLY A 237 5.53 -16.21 11.58
CA GLY A 237 5.41 -15.07 12.48
C GLY A 237 4.38 -15.30 13.59
N THR A 238 3.24 -15.92 13.27
CA THR A 238 2.19 -16.27 14.25
C THR A 238 2.67 -17.33 15.23
N VAL A 239 3.42 -18.35 14.78
CA VAL A 239 4.01 -19.38 15.66
C VAL A 239 5.03 -18.76 16.62
N ILE A 240 5.91 -17.88 16.13
CA ILE A 240 6.88 -17.15 16.96
C ILE A 240 6.14 -16.34 18.03
N LEU A 241 5.12 -15.56 17.64
CA LEU A 241 4.33 -14.77 18.57
C LEU A 241 3.60 -15.65 19.60
N PHE A 242 3.05 -16.79 19.18
CA PHE A 242 2.35 -17.72 20.05
C PHE A 242 3.29 -18.34 21.10
N VAL A 243 4.49 -18.76 20.70
CA VAL A 243 5.51 -19.27 21.63
C VAL A 243 5.95 -18.17 22.59
N TRP A 244 6.16 -16.96 22.09
CA TRP A 244 6.56 -15.82 22.92
C TRP A 244 5.46 -15.47 23.94
N GLN A 245 4.18 -15.45 23.54
CA GLN A 245 3.06 -15.22 24.46
C GLN A 245 2.94 -16.31 25.54
N LYS A 246 3.30 -17.57 25.23
CA LYS A 246 3.35 -18.66 26.20
C LYS A 246 4.49 -18.51 27.21
N LEU A 247 5.64 -18.01 26.78
CA LEU A 247 6.83 -17.84 27.64
C LEU A 247 6.76 -16.55 28.47
N ASN A 248 6.39 -15.44 27.84
CA ASN A 248 6.32 -14.12 28.46
C ASN A 248 5.23 -13.25 27.81
N ARG A 249 4.01 -13.37 28.33
CA ARG A 249 2.84 -12.66 27.80
C ARG A 249 2.97 -11.14 27.84
N ARG A 250 3.52 -10.57 28.92
CA ARG A 250 3.69 -9.11 29.06
C ARG A 250 4.66 -8.56 28.02
N GLY A 251 5.82 -9.22 27.86
CA GLY A 251 6.81 -8.81 26.87
C GLY A 251 6.30 -8.93 25.43
N ALA A 252 5.51 -9.96 25.14
CA ALA A 252 4.91 -10.11 23.81
C ALA A 252 3.88 -9.00 23.53
N ASP A 253 2.98 -8.69 24.46
CA ASP A 253 1.94 -7.67 24.25
C ASP A 253 2.54 -6.26 24.08
N ASP A 254 3.65 -5.96 24.76
CA ASP A 254 4.30 -4.64 24.69
C ASP A 254 5.21 -4.49 23.45
N TYR A 255 5.94 -5.53 23.05
CA TYR A 255 7.02 -5.43 22.06
C TYR A 255 6.78 -6.17 20.74
N ALA A 256 5.74 -7.00 20.61
CA ALA A 256 5.53 -7.80 19.39
C ALA A 256 5.43 -6.95 18.13
N VAL A 257 4.72 -5.83 18.19
CA VAL A 257 4.57 -4.91 17.04
C VAL A 257 5.91 -4.29 16.66
N ALA A 258 6.72 -3.89 17.65
CA ALA A 258 8.04 -3.32 17.41
C ALA A 258 8.98 -4.34 16.76
N VAL A 259 9.03 -5.58 17.26
CA VAL A 259 9.85 -6.66 16.69
C VAL A 259 9.38 -7.01 15.28
N ALA A 260 8.07 -7.17 15.06
CA ALA A 260 7.52 -7.46 13.74
C ALA A 260 7.87 -6.35 12.72
N SER A 261 7.74 -5.08 13.11
CA SER A 261 8.15 -3.95 12.26
C SER A 261 9.65 -3.97 11.95
N GLY A 262 10.49 -4.35 12.91
CA GLY A 262 11.93 -4.48 12.73
C GLY A 262 12.31 -5.62 11.77
N LEU A 263 11.61 -6.75 11.81
CA LEU A 263 11.81 -7.86 10.88
C LEU A 263 11.42 -7.47 9.44
N ILE A 264 10.28 -6.80 9.26
CA ILE A 264 9.84 -6.30 7.96
C ILE A 264 10.84 -5.27 7.40
N CYS A 265 11.27 -4.32 8.23
CA CYS A 265 12.26 -3.32 7.85
C CYS A 265 13.63 -3.95 7.54
N GLY A 266 14.03 -4.95 8.34
CA GLY A 266 15.29 -5.67 8.16
C GLY A 266 15.37 -6.41 6.84
N ASP A 267 14.28 -7.08 6.44
CA ASP A 267 14.16 -7.71 5.12
C ASP A 267 14.33 -6.67 3.99
N GLY A 268 13.65 -5.52 4.12
CA GLY A 268 13.82 -4.39 3.21
C GLY A 268 15.25 -3.85 3.14
N ILE A 269 15.96 -3.74 4.27
CA ILE A 269 17.36 -3.30 4.29
C ILE A 269 18.28 -4.32 3.60
N TRP A 270 18.03 -5.62 3.79
CA TRP A 270 18.84 -6.69 3.19
C TRP A 270 18.75 -6.74 1.66
N SER A 271 17.64 -6.25 1.10
CA SER A 271 17.43 -6.16 -0.35
C SER A 271 18.45 -5.23 -1.05
N ILE A 272 19.00 -4.22 -0.37
CA ILE A 272 19.96 -3.29 -0.98
C ILE A 272 21.34 -3.95 -1.21
N PRO A 273 21.98 -4.58 -0.21
CA PRO A 273 23.19 -5.36 -0.43
C PRO A 273 23.01 -6.47 -1.47
N SER A 274 21.88 -7.19 -1.48
CA SER A 274 21.64 -8.24 -2.47
C SER A 274 21.57 -7.68 -3.90
N ALA A 275 20.92 -6.53 -4.09
CA ALA A 275 20.92 -5.83 -5.38
C ALA A 275 22.33 -5.42 -5.83
N VAL A 276 23.15 -4.89 -4.91
CA VAL A 276 24.55 -4.52 -5.21
C VAL A 276 25.39 -5.75 -5.59
N LEU A 277 25.25 -6.86 -4.86
CA LEU A 277 25.95 -8.11 -5.16
C LEU A 277 25.53 -8.69 -6.52
N SER A 278 24.24 -8.61 -6.86
CA SER A 278 23.69 -9.02 -8.16
C SER A 278 24.29 -8.20 -9.31
N ILE A 279 24.38 -6.86 -9.16
CA ILE A 279 25.02 -5.98 -10.16
C ILE A 279 26.49 -6.32 -10.36
N LEU A 280 27.20 -6.67 -9.28
CA LEU A 280 28.60 -7.09 -9.32
C LEU A 280 28.79 -8.50 -9.90
N ARG A 281 27.70 -9.18 -10.30
CA ARG A 281 27.68 -10.59 -10.77
C ARG A 281 28.39 -11.54 -9.82
N ILE A 282 28.30 -11.27 -8.52
CA ILE A 282 28.80 -12.18 -7.50
C ILE A 282 27.75 -13.26 -7.33
N ASP A 283 28.07 -14.48 -7.76
CA ASP A 283 27.19 -15.63 -7.56
C ASP A 283 26.94 -15.81 -6.05
N PRO A 284 25.68 -15.82 -5.59
CA PRO A 284 25.40 -16.06 -4.19
C PRO A 284 25.91 -17.47 -3.83
N PRO A 285 26.60 -17.63 -2.68
CA PRO A 285 27.22 -18.90 -2.30
C PRO A 285 26.19 -20.03 -2.06
N VAL A 286 24.90 -19.69 -1.97
CA VAL A 286 23.79 -20.65 -1.83
C VAL A 286 22.59 -20.17 -2.65
N CYS A 287 22.35 -20.79 -3.81
CA CYS A 287 21.07 -20.69 -4.51
C CYS A 287 20.14 -21.82 -4.02
N MET A 288 19.13 -21.51 -3.20
CA MET A 288 18.05 -22.45 -2.92
C MET A 288 16.90 -22.21 -3.91
N ALA A 289 16.84 -23.03 -4.96
CA ALA A 289 15.69 -23.10 -5.85
C ALA A 289 14.85 -24.34 -5.50
N PHE A 290 13.63 -24.14 -5.00
CA PHE A 290 12.67 -25.22 -4.83
C PHE A 290 12.03 -25.55 -6.18
N ARG A 291 12.65 -26.45 -6.95
CA ARG A 291 12.03 -27.01 -8.14
C ARG A 291 10.98 -28.05 -7.72
N PRO A 292 9.79 -28.09 -8.33
CA PRO A 292 8.89 -29.22 -8.15
C PRO A 292 9.64 -30.49 -8.53
N SER A 293 9.67 -31.46 -7.62
CA SER A 293 10.20 -32.79 -7.90
C SER A 293 9.50 -33.29 -9.16
N SER A 294 10.24 -33.45 -10.26
CA SER A 294 9.78 -34.17 -11.43
C SER A 294 9.41 -35.58 -10.97
N ALA A 295 8.14 -35.80 -10.67
CA ALA A 295 7.59 -37.10 -10.38
C ALA A 295 7.61 -37.90 -11.69
N PHE A 296 8.70 -38.64 -11.85
CA PHE A 296 8.79 -39.96 -12.49
C PHE A 296 7.88 -40.15 -13.72
N SER A 297 8.40 -39.82 -14.90
CA SER A 297 7.90 -40.39 -16.16
C SER A 297 8.16 -41.90 -16.16
N ARG A 298 7.10 -42.68 -16.25
CA ARG A 298 7.09 -43.98 -16.95
C ARG A 298 6.09 -43.87 -18.08
#